data_AF-A0A2M7FH07-F1
#
_entry.id   AF-A0A2M7FH07-F1
#
_cell.length_a   1.000
_cell.length_b   1.000
_cell.length_c   1.000
_cell.angle_alpha   90.00
_cell.angle_beta   90.00
_cell.angle_gamma   90.00
#
_symmetry.space_group_name_H-M   'P 1'
#
loop_
_entity.id
_entity.type
_entity.pdbx_description
1 polymer ?
#
loop_
_entity_poly.entity_id
_entity_poly.type
_entity_poly.pdbx_seq_one_letter_code
_entity_poly.pdbx_strand_id
1 'polypeptide(L)'
;IFSWLGEQLLLADAQGRARRLNLLADKALLAAFADGKKQVGVKQVRIAIQESGANFSSASFKPDIPWQAVAAGLFSLVLAFIAGIWLFGLLK
;
A
#
# COMPACT_ATOMS: atom_id res chain seq x y z
N ILE A 1 1.05 21.12 14.35
CA ILE A 1 1.06 20.18 13.22
C ILE A 1 -0.12 19.21 13.30
N PHE A 2 -0.50 18.68 14.46
CA PHE A 2 -1.90 18.29 14.68
C PHE A 2 -2.48 19.10 15.84
N SER A 3 -3.81 19.19 15.93
CA SER A 3 -4.50 19.65 17.14
C SER A 3 -4.66 18.48 18.10
N TRP A 4 -4.64 18.72 19.41
CA TRP A 4 -4.76 17.68 20.44
C TRP A 4 -6.03 16.81 20.26
N LEU A 5 -7.16 17.43 19.90
CA LEU A 5 -8.40 16.73 19.56
C LEU A 5 -8.29 15.88 18.28
N GLY A 6 -7.50 16.34 17.29
CA GLY A 6 -7.24 15.60 16.06
C GLY A 6 -6.38 14.37 16.29
N GLU A 7 -5.39 14.44 17.17
CA GLU A 7 -4.54 13.31 17.56
C GLU A 7 -5.34 12.21 18.27
N GLN A 8 -6.20 12.58 19.21
CA GLN A 8 -7.04 11.59 19.92
C GLN A 8 -7.99 10.85 18.98
N LEU A 9 -8.59 11.57 18.03
CA LEU A 9 -9.46 10.96 17.02
C LEU A 9 -8.70 10.01 16.10
N LEU A 10 -7.49 10.38 15.68
CA LEU A 10 -6.63 9.49 14.89
C LEU A 10 -6.24 8.22 15.65
N LEU A 11 -5.86 8.35 16.92
CA LEU A 11 -5.47 7.21 17.76
C LEU A 11 -6.66 6.29 18.05
N ALA A 12 -7.84 6.85 18.32
CA ALA A 12 -9.06 6.09 18.55
C ALA A 12 -9.47 5.29 17.30
N ASP A 13 -9.39 5.88 16.11
CA ASP A 13 -9.76 5.22 14.85
C ASP A 13 -8.71 4.21 14.37
N ALA A 14 -7.42 4.51 14.57
CA ALA A 14 -6.34 3.61 14.18
C ALA A 14 -6.34 2.28 14.95
N GLN A 15 -7.06 2.18 16.09
CA GLN A 15 -7.17 0.98 16.93
C GLN A 15 -5.82 0.34 17.26
N GLY A 16 -4.79 1.16 17.53
CA GLY A 16 -3.43 0.69 17.85
C GLY A 16 -2.63 0.11 16.68
N ARG A 17 -3.14 0.13 15.44
CA ARG A 17 -2.38 -0.31 14.26
C ARG A 17 -1.54 0.83 13.69
N ALA A 18 -0.23 0.76 13.90
CA ALA A 18 0.73 1.73 13.37
C ALA A 18 0.57 1.98 11.86
N ARG A 19 0.32 0.92 11.06
CA ARG A 19 0.09 1.05 9.61
C ARG A 19 -1.14 1.89 9.27
N ARG A 20 -2.22 1.78 10.06
CA ARG A 20 -3.43 2.59 9.85
C ARG A 20 -3.22 4.02 10.29
N LEU A 21 -2.59 4.21 11.45
CA LEU A 21 -2.26 5.53 11.98
C LEU A 21 -1.43 6.33 10.97
N ASN A 22 -0.40 5.72 10.39
CA ASN A 22 0.47 6.40 9.43
C ASN A 22 -0.28 6.82 8.15
N LEU A 23 -1.18 5.96 7.66
CA LEU A 23 -1.98 6.26 6.46
C LEU A 23 -3.05 7.33 6.71
N LEU A 24 -3.71 7.26 7.87
CA LEU A 24 -4.68 8.26 8.33
C LEU A 24 -4.03 9.63 8.55
N ALA A 25 -2.83 9.65 9.14
CA ALA A 25 -2.06 10.88 9.34
C ALA A 25 -1.66 11.51 8.01
N ASP A 26 -1.19 10.72 7.05
CA ASP A 26 -0.82 11.19 5.71
C ASP A 26 -2.03 11.79 4.96
N LYS A 27 -3.18 11.10 4.96
CA LYS A 27 -4.42 11.64 4.39
C LYS A 27 -4.90 12.91 5.09
N ALA A 28 -4.79 12.98 6.42
CA ALA A 28 -5.19 14.15 7.18
C ALA A 28 -4.27 15.36 6.92
N LEU A 29 -2.96 15.12 6.69
CA LEU A 29 -2.01 16.13 6.25
C LEU A 29 -2.31 16.62 4.84
N LEU A 30 -2.57 15.71 3.89
CA LEU A 30 -2.97 16.06 2.52
C LEU A 30 -4.27 16.86 2.49
N ALA A 31 -5.26 16.48 3.31
CA ALA A 31 -6.51 17.23 3.44
C ALA A 31 -6.28 18.64 4.00
N ALA A 32 -5.40 18.81 4.99
CA ALA A 32 -5.06 20.12 5.53
C ALA A 32 -4.27 20.98 4.53
N PHE A 33 -3.37 20.37 3.77
CA PHE A 33 -2.63 21.04 2.70
C PHE A 33 -3.57 21.55 1.59
N ALA A 34 -4.51 20.71 1.14
CA ALA A 34 -5.52 21.10 0.15
C ALA A 34 -6.42 22.25 0.65
N ASP A 35 -6.69 22.30 1.96
CA ASP A 35 -7.45 23.36 2.64
C ASP A 35 -6.60 24.62 2.90
N GLY A 36 -5.32 24.64 2.49
CA GLY A 36 -4.38 25.74 2.71
C GLY A 36 -3.96 25.95 4.17
N LYS A 37 -4.21 24.97 5.04
CA LYS A 37 -4.01 25.07 6.50
C LYS A 37 -2.72 24.40 6.94
N LYS A 38 -1.92 25.11 7.74
CA LYS A 38 -0.69 24.60 8.37
C LYS A 38 -0.92 23.69 9.58
N GLN A 39 -2.17 23.55 10.05
CA GLN A 39 -2.51 22.72 11.21
C GLN A 39 -3.66 21.78 10.89
N VAL A 40 -3.48 20.50 11.21
CA VAL A 40 -4.49 19.48 10.98
C VAL A 40 -5.49 19.48 12.14
N GLY A 41 -6.74 19.82 11.84
CA GLY A 41 -7.84 19.88 12.78
C GLY A 41 -8.74 18.65 12.74
N VAL A 42 -9.70 18.60 13.67
CA VAL A 42 -10.71 17.54 13.79
C VAL A 42 -11.50 17.33 12.50
N LYS A 43 -11.78 18.41 11.75
CA LYS A 43 -12.54 18.34 10.49
C LYS A 43 -11.78 17.55 9.42
N GLN A 44 -10.49 17.83 9.25
CA GLN A 44 -9.63 17.15 8.27
C GLN A 44 -9.37 15.70 8.66
N VAL A 45 -9.17 15.42 9.95
CA VAL A 45 -9.07 14.05 10.48
C VAL A 45 -10.35 13.27 10.22
N ARG A 46 -11.53 13.86 10.43
CA ARG A 46 -12.82 13.19 10.16
C ARG A 46 -13.01 12.86 8.68
N ILE A 47 -12.64 13.77 7.79
CA ILE A 47 -12.66 13.52 6.33
C ILE A 47 -11.72 12.36 5.99
N ALA A 48 -10.49 12.37 6.53
CA ALA A 48 -9.52 11.30 6.32
C ALA A 48 -10.02 9.94 6.85
N ILE A 49 -10.67 9.91 8.02
CA ILE A 49 -11.29 8.70 8.60
C ILE A 49 -12.42 8.20 7.71
N GLN A 50 -13.34 9.07 7.29
CA GLN A 50 -14.46 8.67 6.43
C GLN A 50 -13.99 8.09 5.10
N GLU A 51 -12.93 8.66 4.52
CA GLU A 51 -12.39 8.21 3.24
C GLU A 51 -11.51 6.95 3.36
N SER A 52 -10.89 6.71 4.51
CA SER A 52 -10.09 5.51 4.75
C SER A 52 -10.92 4.33 5.28
N GLY A 53 -11.99 4.59 6.05
CA GLY A 53 -12.97 3.61 6.51
C GLY A 53 -13.54 2.71 5.41
N ALA A 54 -13.84 3.27 4.24
CA ALA A 54 -14.34 2.53 3.07
C ALA A 54 -13.26 1.64 2.40
N ASN A 55 -11.98 2.01 2.52
CA ASN A 55 -10.86 1.37 1.83
C ASN A 55 -10.06 0.40 2.71
N PHE A 56 -10.40 0.26 4.00
CA PHE A 56 -9.79 -0.73 4.90
C PHE A 56 -10.36 -2.13 4.75
N SER A 57 -11.35 -2.34 3.85
CA SER A 57 -11.44 -3.61 3.14
C SER A 57 -10.15 -3.73 2.35
N SER A 58 -9.10 -4.21 3.03
CA SER A 58 -7.99 -4.87 2.38
C SER A 58 -8.65 -5.97 1.57
N ALA A 59 -8.93 -5.68 0.30
CA ALA A 59 -8.92 -6.68 -0.74
C ALA A 59 -7.53 -7.29 -0.63
N SER A 60 -7.40 -8.23 0.30
CA SER A 60 -6.27 -9.11 0.38
C SER A 60 -6.44 -9.94 -0.89
N PHE A 61 -5.96 -9.39 -2.00
CA PHE A 61 -5.52 -10.19 -3.12
C PHE A 61 -4.45 -11.08 -2.52
N LYS A 62 -4.91 -12.21 -1.97
CA LYS A 62 -4.14 -13.43 -1.90
C LYS A 62 -4.25 -13.97 -3.31
N PRO A 63 -3.30 -13.68 -4.20
CA PRO A 63 -3.21 -14.46 -5.42
C PRO A 63 -3.03 -15.91 -4.95
N ASP A 64 -4.06 -16.74 -5.11
CA ASP A 64 -4.01 -18.19 -4.93
C ASP A 64 -3.20 -18.78 -6.09
N ILE A 65 -1.97 -18.29 -6.26
CA ILE A 65 -1.04 -18.82 -7.24
C ILE A 65 -0.56 -20.14 -6.66
N PRO A 66 -0.91 -21.29 -7.27
CA PRO A 66 -0.40 -22.55 -6.82
C PRO A 66 1.12 -22.52 -6.95
N TRP A 67 1.84 -23.08 -5.97
CA TRP A 67 3.31 -23.17 -5.99
C TRP A 67 3.85 -23.78 -7.30
N GLN A 68 3.05 -24.65 -7.92
CA GLN A 68 3.32 -25.25 -9.23
C GLN A 68 3.41 -24.23 -10.37
N ALA A 69 2.59 -23.18 -10.36
CA ALA A 69 2.64 -22.12 -11.37
C ALA A 69 3.91 -21.26 -11.24
N VAL A 70 4.36 -21.02 -10.00
CA VAL A 70 5.65 -20.35 -9.75
C VAL A 70 6.81 -21.21 -10.23
N ALA A 71 6.78 -22.51 -9.89
CA ALA A 71 7.80 -23.46 -10.33
C ALA A 71 7.85 -23.61 -11.85
N ALA A 72 6.70 -23.71 -12.51
CA ALA A 72 6.60 -23.83 -13.97
C ALA A 72 7.11 -22.56 -14.68
N GLY A 73 6.78 -21.37 -14.17
CA GLY A 73 7.27 -20.10 -14.71
C GLY A 73 8.79 -19.98 -14.60
N LEU A 74 9.36 -20.34 -13.44
CA LEU A 74 10.81 -20.32 -13.24
C LEU A 74 11.51 -21.32 -14.18
N PHE A 75 10.95 -22.52 -14.31
CA PHE A 75 11.50 -23.57 -15.16
C PHE A 75 11.48 -23.17 -16.64
N SER A 76 10.39 -22.58 -17.12
CA SER A 76 10.27 -22.06 -18.48
C SER A 76 11.32 -20.97 -18.78
N LEU A 77 11.57 -20.08 -17.82
CA LEU A 77 12.58 -19.02 -17.98
C LEU A 77 14.01 -19.59 -18.09
N VAL A 78 14.33 -20.59 -17.26
CA VAL A 78 15.63 -21.27 -17.28
C VAL A 78 15.84 -22.02 -18.60
N LEU A 79 14.83 -22.72 -19.10
CA LEU A 79 14.90 -23.40 -20.39
C LEU A 79 15.12 -22.42 -21.55
N ALA A 80 14.39 -21.30 -21.56
CA ALA A 80 14.55 -20.27 -22.58
C ALA A 80 15.96 -19.66 -22.55
N PHE A 81 16.51 -19.44 -21.35
CA PHE A 81 17.86 -18.91 -21.19
C PHE A 81 18.94 -19.88 -21.71
N ILE A 82 18.81 -21.17 -21.36
CA ILE A 82 19.71 -22.22 -21.84
C ILE A 82 19.63 -22.34 -23.37
N ALA A 83 18.43 -22.38 -23.94
CA ALA A 83 18.24 -22.43 -25.39
C ALA A 83 18.86 -21.22 -26.10
N GLY A 84 18.73 -20.02 -25.52
CA GLY A 84 19.36 -18.80 -26.04
C GLY A 84 20.89 -18.87 -26.04
N ILE A 85 21.51 -19.43 -25.00
CA ILE A 85 22.96 -19.62 -24.94
C ILE A 85 23.43 -20.59 -26.02
N TRP A 86 22.72 -21.71 -26.21
CA TRP A 86 23.04 -22.67 -27.26
C TRP A 86 22.92 -22.09 -28.67
N LEU A 87 21.86 -21.32 -28.93
CA LEU A 87 21.65 -20.67 -30.22
C LEU A 87 22.73 -19.61 -30.51
N PHE A 88 23.11 -18.82 -29.50
CA PHE A 88 24.18 -17.83 -29.63
C PHE A 88 25.56 -18.49 -29.84
N GLY A 89 25.82 -19.62 -29.18
CA GLY A 89 27.04 -20.39 -29.36
C GLY A 89 27.16 -21.04 -30.74
N LEU A 90 26.04 -21.44 -31.35
CA LEU A 90 26.01 -22.03 -32.70
C LEU A 90 26.18 -21.00 -33.83
N LEU A 91 25.96 -19.72 -33.53
CA LEU A 91 26.03 -18.61 -34.48
C LEU A 91 27.41 -17.91 -34.52
N LYS A 92 28.36 -18.31 -33.68
CA LYS A 92 29.77 -17.87 -33.70
C LYS A 92 30.65 -18.90 -34.39
#